data_AF-A0A9W4SYT4-F1
#
_entry.id   AF-A0A9W4SYT4-F1
#
_cell.length_a   1.000
_cell.length_b   1.000
_cell.length_c   1.000
_cell.angle_alpha   90.00
_cell.angle_beta   90.00
_cell.angle_gamma   90.00
#
_symmetry.space_group_name_H-M   'P 1'
#
loop_
_entity.id
_entity.type
_entity.pdbx_description
1 polymer ?
#
loop_
_entity_poly.entity_id
_entity_poly.type
_entity_poly.pdbx_seq_one_letter_code
_entity_poly.pdbx_strand_id
1 'polypeptide(L)' 'LGNSEIGNSAIREIARSCHNLKFLGLECCSGISRKVLGKLDRNIEIEWPDSDSDNESVQNLSGPEW' A
#
# COMPACT_ATOMS: atom_id res chain seq x y z
N LEU A 1 -13.22 20.13 2.66
CA LEU A 1 -13.19 18.97 1.74
C LEU A 1 -12.05 18.10 2.19
N GLY A 2 -12.36 17.04 2.94
CA GLY A 2 -11.35 16.19 3.59
C GLY A 2 -10.87 15.12 2.62
N ASN A 3 -9.68 15.31 2.05
CA ASN A 3 -8.98 14.25 1.34
C ASN A 3 -8.27 13.36 2.37
N SER A 4 -9.04 12.65 3.19
CA SER A 4 -8.53 11.60 4.07
C SER A 4 -8.33 10.32 3.27
N GLU A 5 -7.49 10.38 2.24
CA GLU A 5 -7.04 9.18 1.54
C GLU A 5 -6.02 8.49 2.44
N ILE A 6 -6.35 7.29 2.92
CA ILE A 6 -5.39 6.42 3.59
C ILE A 6 -4.40 5.96 2.53
N GLY A 7 -3.23 6.58 2.51
CA GLY A 7 -2.15 6.28 1.56
C GLY A 7 -0.95 5.60 2.21
N ASN A 8 0.09 5.38 1.41
CA ASN A 8 1.34 4.76 1.85
C ASN A 8 1.99 5.42 3.07
N SER A 9 1.82 6.74 3.23
CA SER A 9 2.30 7.50 4.39
C SER A 9 1.62 7.09 5.69
N ALA A 10 0.30 6.92 5.67
CA ALA A 10 -0.48 6.46 6.82
C ALA A 10 -0.07 5.04 7.24
N ILE A 11 0.10 4.12 6.28
CA ILE A 11 0.57 2.76 6.54
C ILE A 11 1.95 2.74 7.21
N ARG A 12 2.88 3.60 6.76
CA ARG A 12 4.20 3.75 7.39
C ARG A 12 4.10 4.22 8.83
N GLU A 13 3.19 5.14 9.12
CA GLU A 13 3.00 5.66 10.48
C GLU A 13 2.38 4.60 11.40
N ILE A 14 1.42 3.82 10.89
CA ILE A 14 0.83 2.68 11.59
C ILE A 14 1.91 1.65 11.94
N ALA A 15 2.76 1.28 10.98
CA ALA A 15 3.85 0.34 11.20
C ALA A 15 4.85 0.82 12.28
N ARG A 16 5.02 2.15 12.43
CA ARG A 16 5.93 2.75 13.41
C ARG A 16 5.32 2.90 14.80
N SER A 17 4.02 3.18 14.88
CA SER A 17 3.39 3.63 16.12
C SER A 17 2.48 2.58 16.75
N CYS A 18 1.97 1.63 15.98
CA CYS A 18 0.94 0.69 16.41
C CYS A 18 1.50 -0.74 16.57
N HIS A 19 2.41 -0.94 17.52
CA HIS A 19 3.07 -2.23 17.75
C HIS A 19 2.16 -3.37 18.25
N ASN A 20 0.99 -3.04 18.78
CA ASN A 20 0.02 -4.02 19.29
C ASN A 20 -1.24 -4.12 18.40
N LEU A 21 -1.18 -3.55 17.19
CA LEU A 21 -2.29 -3.69 16.25
C LEU A 21 -2.45 -5.18 15.91
N LYS A 22 -3.69 -5.65 15.88
CA LYS A 22 -4.02 -7.04 15.55
C LYS A 22 -4.74 -7.17 14.22
N PHE A 23 -5.49 -6.15 13.84
CA PHE A 23 -6.31 -6.13 12.64
C PHE A 23 -6.22 -4.75 11.98
N LEU A 24 -6.11 -4.72 10.66
CA LEU A 24 -6.15 -3.51 9.86
C LEU A 24 -7.02 -3.74 8.61
N GLY A 25 -8.19 -3.10 8.59
CA GLY A 25 -9.09 -3.10 7.43
C GLY A 25 -8.72 -2.02 6.43
N LEU A 26 -8.51 -2.38 5.16
CA LEU A 26 -8.19 -1.45 4.07
C LEU A 26 -9.13 -1.58 2.87
N GLU A 27 -10.27 -2.27 3.04
CA GLU A 27 -11.33 -2.34 2.02
C GLU A 27 -11.69 -0.93 1.54
N CYS A 28 -11.96 -0.78 0.24
CA CYS A 28 -12.24 0.49 -0.43
C CYS A 28 -11.14 1.57 -0.37
N CYS A 29 -9.96 1.26 0.18
CA CYS A 29 -8.79 2.15 0.08
C CYS A 29 -8.10 1.95 -1.28
N SER A 30 -7.67 3.05 -1.90
CA SER A 30 -6.92 3.05 -3.16
C SER A 30 -5.59 3.78 -2.99
N GLY A 31 -4.62 3.49 -3.88
CA GLY A 31 -3.30 4.13 -3.83
C GLY A 31 -2.35 3.60 -2.73
N ILE A 32 -2.71 2.48 -2.08
CA ILE A 32 -1.83 1.78 -1.14
C ILE A 32 -1.06 0.69 -1.89
N SER A 33 0.27 0.76 -1.88
CA SER A 33 1.12 -0.27 -2.48
C SER A 33 1.23 -1.48 -1.55
N ARG A 34 1.16 -2.68 -2.12
CA ARG A 34 1.41 -3.93 -1.37
C ARG A 34 2.81 -3.97 -0.75
N LYS A 35 3.78 -3.25 -1.35
CA LYS A 35 5.15 -3.12 -0.82
C LYS A 35 5.19 -2.45 0.55
N VAL A 36 4.30 -1.49 0.83
CA VAL A 36 4.26 -0.87 2.18
C VAL A 36 3.48 -1.71 3.17
N LEU A 37 2.47 -2.46 2.73
CA LEU A 37 1.74 -3.41 3.57
C LEU A 37 2.64 -4.55 4.04
N GLY A 38 3.56 -5.01 3.20
CA GLY A 38 4.59 -5.98 3.59
C GLY A 38 5.57 -5.50 4.67
N LYS A 39 5.55 -4.22 5.05
CA LYS A 39 6.35 -3.66 6.16
C LYS A 39 5.61 -3.65 7.51
N LEU A 40 4.31 -3.96 7.52
CA LEU A 40 3.55 -4.15 8.75
C LEU A 40 4.07 -5.40 9.48
N ASP A 41 3.87 -5.43 10.80
CA ASP A 41 4.21 -6.61 11.60
C ASP A 41 3.45 -7.83 11.06
N ARG A 42 4.13 -8.98 10.97
CA ARG A 42 3.56 -10.22 10.44
C ARG A 42 2.45 -10.80 11.34
N ASN A 43 2.28 -10.27 12.54
CA ASN A 43 1.21 -10.64 13.47
C ASN A 43 -0.10 -9.86 13.23
N ILE A 44 -0.13 -8.91 12.29
CA ILE A 44 -1.34 -8.15 11.97
C ILE A 44 -2.14 -8.88 10.88
N GLU A 45 -3.42 -9.11 11.13
CA GLU A 45 -4.38 -9.52 10.11
C GLU A 45 -4.76 -8.31 9.25
N ILE A 46 -4.58 -8.43 7.93
CA ILE A 46 -4.84 -7.35 6.98
C ILE A 46 -5.97 -7.78 6.04
N GLU A 47 -7.02 -6.98 5.99
CA GLU A 47 -8.01 -7.04 4.92
C GLU A 47 -7.55 -6.11 3.79
N TRP A 48 -7.32 -6.69 2.62
CA TRP A 48 -6.59 -6.04 1.54
C TRP A 48 -7.43 -4.99 0.82
N PRO A 49 -6.81 -3.88 0.34
CA PRO A 49 -7.49 -2.89 -0.47
C PRO A 49 -7.99 -3.48 -1.80
N ASP A 50 -9.13 -2.98 -2.28
CA ASP A 50 -9.81 -3.47 -3.49
C ASP A 50 -9.00 -3.27 -4.79
N SER A 51 -7.99 -2.40 -4.76
CA SER A 51 -7.20 -2.03 -5.94
C SER A 51 -5.73 -2.36 -5.78
N ASP A 52 -5.22 -3.18 -6.70
CA ASP A 52 -3.81 -3.43 -6.90
C ASP A 52 -3.11 -2.17 -7.42
N SER A 53 -2.66 -1.30 -6.51
CA SER A 53 -1.92 -0.07 -6.84
C SER A 53 -0.53 -0.32 -7.42
N ASP A 54 -0.09 -1.57 -7.58
CA ASP A 54 1.18 -1.89 -8.23
C ASP A 54 1.01 -1.87 -9.76
N ASN A 55 0.66 -0.71 -10.32
CA ASN A 55 1.09 -0.40 -11.67
C ASN A 55 2.58 -0.03 -11.58
N GLU A 56 3.44 -1.05 -11.61
CA GLU A 56 4.80 -0.85 -12.08
C GLU A 56 4.66 -0.44 -13.55
N SER A 57 4.69 0.88 -13.80
CA SER A 57 4.87 1.36 -15.15
C SER A 57 6.15 0.70 -15.66
N VAL A 58 6.03 -0.22 -16.61
CA VAL A 58 7.15 -0.69 -17.43
C VAL A 58 7.63 0.50 -18.26
N GLN A 59 8.33 1.43 -17.62
CA GLN A 59 9.10 2.47 -18.29
C GLN A 59 10.45 1.87 -18.65
N ASN A 60 10.50 1.14 -19.76
CA ASN A 60 11.70 0.88 -20.56
C ASN A 60 11.20 0.81 -22.02
N LEU A 61 10.99 1.96 -22.66
CA LEU A 61 11.94 2.64 -23.56
C LEU A 61 12.12 1.89 -24.90
N SER A 62 11.85 2.63 -25.99
CA SER A 62 12.08 2.24 -27.39
C SER A 62 13.42 1.54 -27.65
N GLY A 63 13.39 0.52 -28.52
CA GLY A 63 14.54 -0.04 -29.27
C GLY A 63 14.62 -1.58 -29.23
N PRO A 64 15.12 -2.27 -30.28
CA PRO A 64 16.04 -1.76 -31.30
C PRO A 64 15.36 -1.43 -32.65
N GLU A 65 15.82 -0.36 -33.30
CA GLU A 65 15.66 -0.20 -34.75
C GLU A 65 16.46 -1.30 -35.45
N TRP A 66 15.76 -2.18 -36.17
CA TRP A 66 16.28 -2.89 -37.32
C TRP A 66 15.22 -2.86 -38.43
#